data_AF-A0A3Z3HQT2-F1
#
_entry.id   AF-A0A3Z3HQT2-F1
#
_cell.length_a   1.000
_cell.length_b   1.000
_cell.length_c   1.000
_cell.angle_alpha   90.00
_cell.angle_beta   90.00
_cell.angle_gamma   90.00
#
_symmetry.space_group_name_H-M   'P 1'
#
loop_
_entity.id
_entity.type
_entity.pdbx_description
1 polymer ?
#
loop_
_entity_poly.entity_id
_entity_poly.type
_entity_poly.pdbx_seq_one_letter_code
_entity_poly.pdbx_strand_id
1 'polypeptide(L)'
;MAKGVSISPTTVRIPESLREALAVRASKNGRSVNSEIVMILQAAIDEDRSPKSVESFAQQEADKFKEALLETLKTMYGKDEK
;
A
#
# COMPACT_ATOMS: atom_id res chain seq x y z
N MET A 1 1.68 -19.54 -11.73
CA MET A 1 1.00 -19.73 -10.43
C MET A 1 1.14 -18.44 -9.64
N ALA A 2 0.05 -17.73 -9.36
CA ALA A 2 0.11 -16.51 -8.56
C ALA A 2 0.50 -16.87 -7.12
N LYS A 3 1.57 -16.26 -6.57
CA LYS A 3 1.90 -16.37 -5.15
C LYS A 3 0.67 -15.92 -4.35
N GLY A 4 0.01 -16.85 -3.66
CA GLY A 4 -1.11 -16.52 -2.78
C GLY A 4 -0.64 -15.54 -1.71
N VAL A 5 -1.40 -14.47 -1.52
CA VAL A 5 -1.13 -13.47 -0.47
C VAL A 5 -1.23 -14.17 0.89
N SER A 6 -0.14 -14.17 1.65
CA SER A 6 -0.10 -14.67 3.03
C SER A 6 -0.90 -13.74 3.93
N ILE A 7 -2.05 -14.19 4.43
CA ILE A 7 -2.88 -13.42 5.38
C ILE A 7 -2.59 -13.93 6.79
N SER A 8 -1.57 -13.37 7.44
CA SER A 8 -1.26 -13.67 8.83
C SER A 8 -2.18 -12.87 9.76
N PRO A 9 -2.77 -13.50 10.79
CA PRO A 9 -3.65 -12.79 11.73
C PRO A 9 -2.86 -11.73 12.51
N THR A 10 -3.43 -10.54 12.64
CA THR A 10 -2.88 -9.44 13.42
C THR A 10 -3.84 -9.12 14.56
N THR A 11 -3.36 -9.17 15.82
CA THR A 11 -4.17 -8.84 16.99
C THR A 11 -3.96 -7.39 17.39
N VAL A 12 -5.04 -6.60 17.46
CA VAL A 12 -5.02 -5.18 17.83
C VAL A 12 -5.98 -4.95 18.99
N ARG A 13 -5.56 -4.15 19.98
CA ARG A 13 -6.43 -3.70 21.08
C ARG A 13 -7.12 -2.40 20.67
N ILE A 14 -8.44 -2.37 20.73
CA ILE A 14 -9.27 -1.25 20.29
C ILE A 14 -10.28 -0.93 21.39
N PRO A 15 -10.50 0.36 21.74
CA PRO A 15 -11.57 0.75 22.66
C PRO A 15 -12.95 0.33 22.15
N GLU A 16 -13.87 0.02 23.06
CA GLU A 16 -15.21 -0.47 22.69
C GLU A 16 -15.98 0.54 21.85
N SER A 17 -15.91 1.84 22.19
CA SER A 17 -16.55 2.91 21.43
C SER A 17 -16.10 2.97 19.97
N LEU A 18 -14.81 2.72 19.71
CA LEU A 18 -14.28 2.67 18.36
C LEU A 18 -14.70 1.37 17.64
N ARG A 19 -14.76 0.25 18.35
CA ARG A 19 -15.27 -1.02 17.80
C ARG A 19 -16.72 -0.90 17.33
N GLU A 20 -17.57 -0.26 18.12
CA GLU A 20 -18.97 0.02 17.77
C GLU A 20 -19.09 0.92 16.53
N ALA A 21 -18.32 2.01 16.49
CA ALA A 21 -18.31 2.91 15.35
C ALA A 21 -17.86 2.20 14.05
N LEU A 22 -16.84 1.34 14.15
CA LEU A 22 -16.39 0.50 13.03
C LEU A 22 -17.46 -0.50 12.60
N ALA A 23 -18.21 -1.10 13.54
CA ALA A 23 -19.30 -2.02 13.22
C ALA A 23 -20.45 -1.34 12.45
N VAL A 24 -20.87 -0.14 12.89
CA VAL A 24 -21.89 0.66 12.20
C VAL A 24 -21.42 1.01 10.78
N ARG A 25 -20.18 1.48 10.64
CA ARG A 25 -19.61 1.82 9.33
C ARG A 25 -19.48 0.60 8.41
N ALA A 26 -18.99 -0.52 8.93
CA ALA A 26 -18.85 -1.77 8.18
C ALA A 26 -20.22 -2.27 7.68
N SER A 27 -21.25 -2.22 8.52
CA SER A 27 -22.63 -2.56 8.15
C SER A 27 -23.15 -1.67 7.03
N LYS A 28 -22.96 -0.34 7.14
CA LYS A 28 -23.32 0.62 6.09
C LYS A 28 -22.63 0.34 4.75
N ASN A 29 -21.40 -0.17 4.80
CA ASN A 29 -20.59 -0.48 3.62
C ASN A 29 -20.73 -1.94 3.13
N GLY A 30 -21.58 -2.76 3.77
CA GLY A 30 -21.78 -4.17 3.41
C GLY A 30 -20.54 -5.05 3.63
N ARG A 31 -19.69 -4.72 4.61
CA ARG A 31 -18.42 -5.41 4.91
C ARG A 31 -18.40 -6.00 6.31
N SER A 32 -17.56 -7.01 6.52
CA SER A 32 -17.18 -7.42 7.88
C SER A 32 -16.37 -6.31 8.55
N VAL A 33 -16.39 -6.26 9.89
CA VAL A 33 -15.59 -5.28 10.64
C VAL A 33 -14.11 -5.39 10.29
N ASN A 34 -13.59 -6.61 10.16
CA ASN A 34 -12.18 -6.84 9.79
C ASN A 34 -11.89 -6.31 8.38
N SER A 35 -12.77 -6.58 7.42
CA SER A 35 -12.62 -6.07 6.05
C SER A 35 -12.65 -4.55 6.00
N GLU A 36 -13.52 -3.91 6.80
CA GLU A 36 -13.58 -2.44 6.88
C GLU A 36 -12.32 -1.86 7.54
N ILE A 37 -11.80 -2.49 8.62
CA ILE A 37 -10.53 -2.08 9.24
C ILE A 37 -9.40 -2.13 8.22
N VAL A 38 -9.27 -3.23 7.47
CA VAL A 38 -8.24 -3.37 6.44
C VAL A 38 -8.38 -2.29 5.37
N MET A 39 -9.62 -1.99 4.92
CA MET A 39 -9.85 -0.94 3.93
C MET A 39 -9.50 0.45 4.43
N ILE A 40 -9.81 0.77 5.69
CA ILE A 40 -9.46 2.06 6.31
C ILE A 40 -7.94 2.19 6.40
N LEU A 41 -7.25 1.15 6.87
CA LEU A 41 -5.79 1.16 6.98
C LEU A 41 -5.13 1.28 5.59
N GLN A 42 -5.62 0.55 4.60
CA GLN A 42 -5.11 0.63 3.23
C GLN A 42 -5.30 2.03 2.65
N ALA A 43 -6.49 2.62 2.83
CA ALA A 43 -6.78 3.98 2.37
C ALA A 43 -5.84 5.01 3.02
N ALA A 44 -5.57 4.90 4.32
CA ALA A 44 -4.65 5.80 5.01
C ALA A 44 -3.21 5.69 4.48
N ILE A 45 -2.73 4.45 4.23
CA ILE A 45 -1.40 4.22 3.66
C ILE A 45 -1.31 4.72 2.21
N ASP A 46 -2.37 4.51 1.42
CA ASP A 46 -2.40 4.96 0.03
C ASP A 46 -2.49 6.49 -0.06
N GLU A 47 -3.22 7.14 0.85
CA GLU A 47 -3.28 8.60 0.96
C GLU A 47 -1.90 9.18 1.29
N ASP A 48 -1.16 8.56 2.22
CA ASP A 48 0.22 8.96 2.55
C ASP A 48 1.21 8.75 1.39
N ARG A 49 1.00 7.72 0.57
CA ARG A 49 1.81 7.47 -0.64
C ARG A 49 1.44 8.37 -1.80
N SER A 50 0.20 8.84 -1.83
CA SER A 50 -0.31 9.66 -2.92
C SER A 50 0.38 11.03 -2.91
N PRO A 51 0.94 11.45 -4.05
CA PRO A 51 1.55 12.76 -4.14
C PRO A 51 0.49 13.84 -3.93
N LYS A 52 0.68 14.64 -2.88
CA LYS A 52 -0.25 15.70 -2.46
C LYS A 52 -0.33 16.87 -3.46
N SER A 53 0.57 16.91 -4.44
CA SER A 53 0.57 17.89 -5.54
C SER A 53 1.06 17.28 -6.88
N VAL A 54 0.74 17.95 -7.99
CA VAL A 54 1.18 17.58 -9.35
C VAL A 54 2.72 17.53 -9.44
N GLU A 55 3.41 18.44 -8.78
CA GLU A 55 4.87 18.48 -8.72
C GLU A 55 5.43 17.25 -8.00
N SER A 56 4.82 16.85 -6.87
CA SER A 56 5.25 15.64 -6.17
C SER A 56 4.97 14.37 -6.98
N PHE A 57 3.93 14.34 -7.82
CA PHE A 57 3.68 13.22 -8.73
C PHE A 57 4.72 13.15 -9.84
N ALA A 58 5.03 14.28 -10.47
CA ALA A 58 6.08 14.35 -11.49
C ALA A 58 7.44 13.90 -10.95
N GLN A 59 7.78 14.29 -9.71
CA GLN A 59 9.02 13.87 -9.06
C GLN A 59 9.03 12.35 -8.81
N GLN A 60 7.94 11.79 -8.27
CA GLN A 60 7.84 10.34 -8.03
C GLN A 60 8.00 9.53 -9.33
N GLU A 61 7.40 9.98 -10.44
CA GLU A 61 7.53 9.28 -11.72
C GLU A 61 8.93 9.40 -12.32
N ALA A 62 9.59 10.56 -12.16
CA ALA A 62 10.98 10.73 -12.56
C ALA A 62 11.93 9.80 -11.76
N ASP A 63 11.69 9.65 -10.47
CA ASP A 63 12.49 8.78 -9.60
C ASP A 63 12.32 7.30 -9.97
N LYS A 64 11.09 6.83 -10.19
CA LYS A 64 10.83 5.47 -10.69
C LYS A 64 11.50 5.20 -12.03
N PHE A 65 11.41 6.14 -12.96
CA PHE A 65 12.06 6.02 -14.27
C PHE A 65 13.58 5.91 -14.11
N LYS A 66 14.17 6.74 -13.25
CA LYS A 66 15.62 6.72 -12.98
C LYS A 66 16.06 5.38 -12.40
N GLU A 67 15.33 4.82 -11.45
CA GLU A 67 15.63 3.50 -10.88
C GLU A 67 15.57 2.39 -11.94
N ALA A 68 14.49 2.33 -12.72
CA ALA A 68 14.33 1.34 -13.79
C ALA A 68 15.43 1.47 -14.86
N LEU A 69 15.79 2.70 -15.23
CA LEU A 69 16.88 2.97 -16.16
C LEU A 69 18.22 2.47 -15.60
N LEU A 70 18.53 2.79 -14.35
CA LEU A 70 19.77 2.36 -13.69
C LEU A 70 19.86 0.83 -13.59
N GLU A 71 18.77 0.15 -13.26
CA GLU A 71 18.71 -1.31 -13.24
C GLU A 71 18.98 -1.90 -14.64
N THR A 72 18.36 -1.31 -15.67
CA THR A 72 18.54 -1.72 -17.06
C THR A 72 20.00 -1.52 -17.50
N LEU A 73 20.58 -0.35 -17.22
CA LEU A 73 21.97 -0.04 -17.54
C LEU A 73 22.94 -0.97 -16.79
N LYS A 74 22.72 -1.25 -15.50
CA LYS A 74 23.50 -2.25 -14.76
C LYS A 74 23.40 -3.64 -15.39
N THR A 75 22.22 -4.02 -15.89
CA THR A 75 22.03 -5.32 -16.55
C THR A 75 22.75 -5.38 -17.91
N MET A 76 22.78 -4.28 -18.66
CA MET A 76 23.46 -4.20 -19.96
C MET A 76 24.98 -4.11 -19.82
N TYR A 77 25.49 -3.34 -18.87
CA TYR A 77 26.92 -3.02 -18.75
C TYR A 77 27.62 -3.75 -17.58
N GLY A 78 26.88 -4.36 -16.66
CA GLY A 78 27.43 -5.11 -15.52
C GLY A 78 27.71 -6.58 -15.80
N LYS A 79 27.53 -7.04 -17.05
CA LYS A 79 27.84 -8.42 -17.47
C LYS A 79 29.31 -8.66 -17.86
N ASP A 80 30.17 -7.65 -17.75
CA ASP A 80 31.58 -7.74 -18.16
C ASP A 80 32.58 -7.88 -16.98
N GLU A 81 32.13 -7.98 -15.73
CA GLU A 81 33.00 -8.28 -14.58
C GLU A 81 32.76 -9.70 -14.02
N LYS A 82 33.49 -10.66 -14.61
CA LYS A 82 33.85 -12.03 -14.17
C LYS A 82 32.79 -13.14 -14.17
#